data_AF-A0A6J6D468-F1
#
_entry.id   AF-A0A6J6D468-F1
#
_cell.length_a   1.000
_cell.length_b   1.000
_cell.length_c   1.000
_cell.angle_alpha   90.00
_cell.angle_beta   90.00
_cell.angle_gamma   90.00
#
_symmetry.space_group_name_H-M   'P 1'
#
loop_
_entity.id
_entity.type
_entity.pdbx_description
1 polymer ?
#
loop_
_entity_poly.entity_id
_entity_poly.type
_entity_poly.pdbx_seq_one_letter_code
_entity_poly.pdbx_strand_id
1 'polypeptide(L)'
;MILTLGGISGGHFNPAISIYFFAKKTLSFGTLLSYIAAQLTGAFFGMAAGLALWEKTIQPFNTGNQVSASIFAGEVVATAGLIFVIGTLINNKQAHLVWIAVTSWFFVASSFTVTSAFANPAVSFGWMFNGISTGSTSTIIIAQLVGLVVAILILMVTGASTAKKSAPAKKAAPSFVPAPIVSAPAAAASKTVAKPAAKKPAAKKPVAKKAPAKATTAKKPAAKKAPAKKAPAKK
;
A
#
# COMPACT_ATOMS: atom_id res chain seq x y z
N MET A 1 -8.58 -1.19 -2.04
CA MET A 1 -9.16 -1.37 -3.39
C MET A 1 -9.44 -2.83 -3.73
N ILE A 2 -8.51 -3.77 -3.52
CA ILE A 2 -8.77 -5.20 -3.83
C ILE A 2 -9.97 -5.75 -3.05
N LEU A 3 -10.07 -5.48 -1.74
CA LEU A 3 -11.21 -5.91 -0.91
C LEU A 3 -12.57 -5.40 -1.42
N THR A 4 -12.63 -4.15 -1.89
CA THR A 4 -13.89 -3.48 -2.24
C THR A 4 -14.27 -3.64 -3.70
N LEU A 5 -13.31 -3.67 -4.62
CA LEU A 5 -13.51 -3.67 -6.07
C LEU A 5 -13.10 -4.99 -6.74
N GLY A 6 -12.54 -5.93 -5.98
CA GLY A 6 -12.10 -7.25 -6.46
C GLY A 6 -13.24 -8.10 -7.00
N GLY A 7 -14.42 -8.06 -6.37
CA GLY A 7 -15.61 -8.76 -6.86
C GLY A 7 -16.18 -8.22 -8.18
N ILE A 8 -15.81 -6.99 -8.58
CA ILE A 8 -16.29 -6.33 -9.79
C ILE A 8 -15.31 -6.53 -10.95
N SER A 9 -14.00 -6.36 -10.68
CA SER A 9 -12.95 -6.30 -11.71
C SER A 9 -11.82 -7.31 -11.49
N GLY A 10 -11.91 -8.22 -10.53
CA GLY A 10 -10.76 -9.05 -10.13
C GLY A 10 -9.63 -8.27 -9.41
N GLY A 11 -9.71 -6.94 -9.33
CA GLY A 11 -8.85 -6.12 -8.49
C GLY A 11 -7.38 -6.10 -8.91
N HIS A 12 -7.07 -6.08 -10.21
CA HIS A 12 -5.68 -6.16 -10.68
C HIS A 12 -4.86 -4.92 -10.32
N PHE A 13 -5.38 -3.71 -10.60
CA PHE A 13 -4.74 -2.41 -10.33
C PHE A 13 -3.26 -2.27 -10.73
N ASN A 14 -2.76 -3.14 -11.61
CA ASN A 14 -1.36 -3.31 -11.93
C ASN A 14 -1.24 -3.99 -13.31
N PRO A 15 -0.51 -3.39 -14.27
CA PRO A 15 -0.28 -4.00 -15.58
C PRO A 15 0.42 -5.35 -15.49
N ALA A 16 1.39 -5.55 -14.60
CA ALA A 16 2.07 -6.84 -14.44
C ALA A 16 1.12 -7.96 -13.99
N ILE A 17 0.20 -7.65 -13.06
CA ILE A 17 -0.86 -8.59 -12.65
C ILE A 17 -1.80 -8.88 -13.83
N SER A 18 -2.17 -7.87 -14.60
CA SER A 18 -3.07 -8.04 -15.75
C SER A 18 -2.44 -8.90 -16.85
N ILE A 19 -1.14 -8.69 -17.11
CA ILE A 19 -0.35 -9.52 -18.03
C ILE A 19 -0.23 -10.95 -17.51
N TYR A 20 -0.04 -11.17 -16.20
CA TYR A 20 -0.04 -12.50 -15.61
C TYR A 20 -1.34 -13.27 -15.92
N PHE A 21 -2.51 -12.65 -15.73
CA PHE A 21 -3.79 -13.28 -16.04
C PHE A 21 -4.03 -13.47 -17.55
N PHE A 22 -3.51 -12.57 -18.38
CA PHE A 22 -3.49 -12.77 -19.83
C PHE A 22 -2.62 -13.99 -20.21
N ALA A 23 -1.43 -14.14 -19.62
CA ALA A 23 -0.56 -15.30 -19.83
C ALA A 23 -1.19 -16.61 -19.34
N LYS A 24 -2.01 -16.56 -18.27
CA LYS A 24 -2.85 -17.68 -17.79
C LYS A 24 -4.06 -17.97 -18.69
N LYS A 25 -4.28 -17.19 -19.75
CA LYS A 25 -5.42 -17.29 -20.68
C LYS A 25 -6.79 -17.11 -20.00
N THR A 26 -6.83 -16.39 -18.88
CA THR A 26 -8.08 -16.06 -18.16
C THR A 26 -8.58 -14.66 -18.48
N LEU A 27 -7.88 -13.93 -19.35
CA LEU A 27 -8.18 -12.55 -19.72
C LEU A 27 -7.97 -12.37 -21.23
N SER A 28 -8.92 -11.74 -21.92
CA SER A 28 -8.83 -11.49 -23.37
C SER A 28 -7.86 -10.34 -23.68
N PHE A 29 -7.31 -10.28 -24.89
CA PHE A 29 -6.41 -9.19 -25.26
C PHE A 29 -7.09 -7.80 -25.18
N GLY A 30 -8.33 -7.66 -25.64
CA GLY A 30 -9.08 -6.40 -25.54
C GLY A 30 -9.33 -5.99 -24.08
N THR A 31 -9.62 -6.96 -23.21
CA THR A 31 -9.73 -6.72 -21.77
C THR A 31 -8.37 -6.29 -21.18
N LEU A 32 -7.25 -6.87 -21.61
CA LEU A 32 -5.92 -6.50 -21.13
C LEU A 32 -5.63 -5.04 -21.42
N LEU A 33 -5.86 -4.60 -22.66
CA LEU A 33 -5.66 -3.21 -23.05
C LEU A 33 -6.56 -2.26 -22.25
N SER A 34 -7.82 -2.65 -22.01
CA SER A 34 -8.74 -1.86 -21.19
C SER A 34 -8.27 -1.73 -19.75
N TYR A 35 -7.71 -2.79 -19.16
CA TYR A 35 -7.11 -2.75 -17.82
C TYR A 35 -5.91 -1.81 -17.78
N ILE A 36 -4.97 -1.95 -18.73
CA ILE A 36 -3.76 -1.13 -18.78
C ILE A 36 -4.14 0.35 -18.95
N ALA A 37 -5.04 0.67 -19.87
CA ALA A 37 -5.50 2.04 -20.08
C ALA A 37 -6.13 2.63 -18.81
N ALA A 38 -7.03 1.90 -18.15
CA ALA A 38 -7.65 2.34 -16.90
C ALA A 38 -6.64 2.50 -15.76
N GLN A 39 -5.65 1.60 -15.67
CA GLN A 39 -4.60 1.64 -14.65
C GLN A 39 -3.67 2.83 -14.82
N LEU A 40 -3.22 3.11 -16.05
CA LEU A 40 -2.38 4.27 -16.35
C LEU A 40 -3.13 5.59 -16.12
N THR A 41 -4.40 5.65 -16.55
CA THR A 41 -5.27 6.80 -16.32
C THR A 41 -5.47 7.05 -14.82
N GLY A 42 -5.79 5.99 -14.06
CA GLY A 42 -5.93 6.05 -12.62
C GLY A 42 -4.64 6.44 -11.90
N ALA A 43 -3.48 5.97 -12.38
CA ALA A 43 -2.19 6.36 -11.83
C ALA A 43 -1.86 7.83 -12.06
N PHE A 44 -2.17 8.39 -13.24
CA PHE A 44 -2.04 9.81 -13.52
C PHE A 44 -2.90 10.65 -12.57
N PHE A 45 -4.21 10.37 -12.49
CA PHE A 45 -5.12 11.13 -11.63
C PHE A 45 -4.81 10.94 -10.14
N GLY A 46 -4.42 9.73 -9.73
CA GLY A 46 -3.99 9.44 -8.36
C GLY A 46 -2.73 10.21 -7.98
N MET A 47 -1.73 10.27 -8.88
CA MET A 47 -0.53 11.07 -8.67
C MET A 47 -0.87 12.56 -8.60
N ALA A 48 -1.67 13.08 -9.53
CA ALA A 48 -2.07 14.49 -9.56
C ALA A 48 -2.82 14.90 -8.27
N ALA A 49 -3.76 14.08 -7.81
CA ALA A 49 -4.45 14.29 -6.54
C ALA A 49 -3.48 14.24 -5.35
N GLY A 50 -2.56 13.27 -5.33
CA GLY A 50 -1.52 13.17 -4.30
C GLY A 50 -0.61 14.40 -4.25
N LEU A 51 -0.18 14.92 -5.40
CA LEU A 51 0.60 16.16 -5.48
C LEU A 51 -0.19 17.34 -4.91
N ALA A 52 -1.46 17.48 -5.31
CA ALA A 52 -2.33 18.56 -4.83
C ALA A 52 -2.50 18.53 -3.30
N LEU A 53 -2.69 17.34 -2.70
CA LEU A 53 -2.79 17.18 -1.25
C LEU A 53 -1.52 17.59 -0.49
N TRP A 54 -0.38 17.61 -1.17
CA TRP A 54 0.92 18.00 -0.62
C TRP A 54 1.40 19.35 -1.14
N GLU A 55 0.50 20.15 -1.74
CA GLU A 55 0.80 21.48 -2.31
C GLU A 55 1.94 21.45 -3.36
N LYS A 56 2.06 20.33 -4.09
CA LYS A 56 3.01 20.15 -5.19
C LYS A 56 2.30 20.21 -6.53
N THR A 57 3.06 20.54 -7.57
CA THR A 57 2.59 20.55 -8.96
C THR A 57 3.17 19.38 -9.74
N ILE A 58 2.47 19.00 -10.82
CA ILE A 58 2.98 18.02 -11.79
C ILE A 58 4.32 18.52 -12.34
N GLN A 59 5.34 17.67 -12.22
CA GLN A 59 6.66 17.97 -12.72
C GLN A 59 6.74 17.69 -14.23
N PRO A 60 7.49 18.51 -15.00
CA PRO A 60 7.73 18.22 -16.40
C PRO A 60 8.57 16.95 -16.55
N PHE A 61 8.45 16.30 -17.71
CA PHE A 61 9.29 15.16 -18.02
C PHE A 61 10.75 15.57 -18.14
N ASN A 62 11.63 14.75 -17.58
CA ASN A 62 13.06 14.88 -17.76
C ASN A 62 13.66 13.55 -18.24
N THR A 63 14.58 13.66 -19.19
CA THR A 63 15.44 12.57 -19.63
C THR A 63 16.48 12.32 -18.55
N GLY A 64 16.52 11.11 -18.01
CA GLY A 64 17.48 10.74 -16.97
C GLY A 64 18.02 9.34 -17.20
N ASN A 65 18.95 8.96 -16.32
CA ASN A 65 19.70 7.73 -16.47
C ASN A 65 18.92 6.51 -15.97
N GLN A 66 19.44 5.34 -16.33
CA GLN A 66 18.97 4.07 -15.78
C GLN A 66 19.16 4.04 -14.26
N VAL A 67 18.33 3.26 -13.57
CA VAL A 67 18.47 3.08 -12.12
C VAL A 67 19.67 2.19 -11.76
N SER A 68 20.12 2.24 -10.50
CA SER A 68 21.17 1.35 -10.01
C SER A 68 20.73 -0.12 -10.03
N ALA A 69 21.70 -1.03 -10.03
CA ALA A 69 21.45 -2.46 -9.96
C ALA A 69 20.64 -2.87 -8.72
N SER A 70 20.80 -2.17 -7.59
CA SER A 70 20.04 -2.42 -6.36
C SER A 70 18.55 -2.07 -6.51
N ILE A 71 18.21 -0.97 -7.18
CA ILE A 71 16.81 -0.62 -7.48
C ILE A 71 16.22 -1.65 -8.45
N PHE A 72 16.97 -2.01 -9.50
CA PHE A 72 16.53 -3.01 -10.48
C PHE A 72 16.23 -4.36 -9.80
N ALA A 73 17.19 -4.89 -9.03
CA ALA A 73 17.03 -6.15 -8.32
C ALA A 73 15.88 -6.10 -7.30
N GLY A 74 15.75 -4.98 -6.57
CA GLY A 74 14.65 -4.77 -5.63
C GLY A 74 13.28 -4.85 -6.31
N GLU A 75 13.11 -4.21 -7.46
CA GLU A 75 11.84 -4.24 -8.22
C GLU A 75 11.56 -5.60 -8.87
N VAL A 76 12.59 -6.33 -9.30
CA VAL A 76 12.46 -7.73 -9.72
C VAL A 76 11.91 -8.59 -8.57
N VAL A 77 12.54 -8.53 -7.40
CA VAL A 77 12.14 -9.34 -6.24
C VAL A 77 10.75 -8.96 -5.74
N ALA A 78 10.46 -7.66 -5.62
CA ALA A 78 9.17 -7.16 -5.17
C ALA A 78 8.04 -7.59 -6.11
N THR A 79 8.23 -7.50 -7.42
CA THR A 79 7.22 -7.92 -8.39
C THR A 79 7.09 -9.44 -8.46
N ALA A 80 8.21 -10.16 -8.38
CA ALA A 80 8.21 -11.62 -8.43
C ALA A 80 7.43 -12.22 -7.24
N GLY A 81 7.71 -11.77 -6.02
CA GLY A 81 6.98 -12.23 -4.85
C GLY A 81 5.50 -11.83 -4.86
N LEU A 82 5.17 -10.65 -5.39
CA LEU A 82 3.78 -10.20 -5.54
C LEU A 82 2.99 -11.15 -6.44
N ILE A 83 3.49 -11.41 -7.65
CA ILE A 83 2.84 -12.30 -8.61
C ILE A 83 2.83 -13.75 -8.12
N PHE A 84 3.91 -14.19 -7.48
CA PHE A 84 3.99 -15.54 -6.90
C PHE A 84 2.91 -15.77 -5.84
N VAL A 85 2.73 -14.83 -4.89
CA VAL A 85 1.72 -14.92 -3.84
C VAL A 85 0.31 -14.94 -4.45
N ILE A 86 0.03 -14.04 -5.39
CA ILE A 86 -1.26 -13.99 -6.11
C ILE A 86 -1.52 -15.33 -6.84
N GLY A 87 -0.56 -15.78 -7.65
CA GLY A 87 -0.68 -16.98 -8.44
C GLY A 87 -0.87 -18.24 -7.58
N THR A 88 -0.12 -18.36 -6.49
CA THR A 88 -0.21 -19.48 -5.55
C THR A 88 -1.61 -19.55 -4.91
N LEU A 89 -2.11 -18.43 -4.38
CA LEU A 89 -3.43 -18.39 -3.76
C LEU A 89 -4.55 -18.72 -4.75
N ILE A 90 -4.47 -18.21 -5.97
CA ILE A 90 -5.48 -18.49 -7.00
C ILE A 90 -5.46 -19.96 -7.41
N ASN A 91 -4.28 -20.53 -7.63
CA ASN A 91 -4.13 -21.94 -7.98
C ASN A 91 -4.63 -22.86 -6.85
N ASN A 92 -4.49 -22.43 -5.59
CA ASN A 92 -5.00 -23.12 -4.41
C ASN A 92 -6.50 -22.84 -4.11
N LYS A 93 -7.22 -22.13 -4.99
CA LYS A 93 -8.63 -21.73 -4.81
C LYS A 93 -8.87 -20.85 -3.57
N GLN A 94 -7.85 -20.11 -3.13
CA GLN A 94 -7.86 -19.21 -1.98
C GLN A 94 -7.89 -17.74 -2.41
N ALA A 95 -8.58 -17.41 -3.50
CA ALA A 95 -8.64 -16.05 -4.04
C ALA A 95 -9.17 -15.01 -3.02
N HIS A 96 -9.99 -15.44 -2.05
CA HIS A 96 -10.49 -14.58 -0.97
C HIS A 96 -9.39 -14.04 -0.04
N LEU A 97 -8.20 -14.65 -0.02
CA LEU A 97 -7.04 -14.20 0.77
C LEU A 97 -6.12 -13.24 -0.01
N VAL A 98 -6.35 -13.02 -1.31
CA VAL A 98 -5.44 -12.22 -2.15
C VAL A 98 -5.32 -10.79 -1.63
N TRP A 99 -6.41 -10.16 -1.16
CA TRP A 99 -6.34 -8.79 -0.67
C TRP A 99 -5.41 -8.64 0.54
N ILE A 100 -5.44 -9.57 1.48
CA ILE A 100 -4.59 -9.52 2.67
C ILE A 100 -3.15 -9.87 2.31
N ALA A 101 -2.95 -10.90 1.49
CA ALA A 101 -1.63 -11.34 1.09
C ALA A 101 -0.88 -10.31 0.24
N VAL A 102 -1.56 -9.65 -0.70
CA VAL A 102 -0.98 -8.54 -1.49
C VAL A 102 -0.60 -7.37 -0.58
N THR A 103 -1.46 -7.02 0.38
CA THR A 103 -1.18 -5.94 1.33
C THR A 103 0.01 -6.28 2.22
N SER A 104 0.05 -7.48 2.78
CA SER A 104 1.17 -7.97 3.60
C SER A 104 2.47 -8.01 2.81
N TRP A 105 2.45 -8.53 1.57
CA TRP A 105 3.63 -8.55 0.72
C TRP A 105 4.13 -7.15 0.41
N PHE A 106 3.23 -6.20 0.12
CA PHE A 106 3.60 -4.81 -0.12
C PHE A 106 4.32 -4.20 1.08
N PHE A 107 3.83 -4.40 2.31
CA PHE A 107 4.52 -3.91 3.51
C PHE A 107 5.93 -4.49 3.66
N VAL A 108 6.08 -5.82 3.51
CA VAL A 108 7.39 -6.46 3.62
C VAL A 108 8.32 -5.96 2.52
N ALA A 109 7.87 -5.93 1.26
CA ALA A 109 8.65 -5.43 0.12
C ALA A 109 9.06 -3.97 0.28
N SER A 110 8.17 -3.13 0.80
CA SER A 110 8.45 -1.71 1.04
C SER A 110 9.56 -1.47 2.06
N SER A 111 9.80 -2.42 2.99
CA SER A 111 10.86 -2.32 3.99
C SER A 111 12.25 -2.72 3.49
N PHE A 112 12.36 -3.56 2.45
CA PHE A 112 13.66 -4.05 1.96
C PHE A 112 14.06 -3.47 0.60
N THR A 113 13.16 -2.78 -0.10
CA THR A 113 13.45 -2.16 -1.40
C THR A 113 13.71 -0.66 -1.28
N VAL A 114 14.64 -0.16 -2.09
CA VAL A 114 15.01 1.27 -2.14
C VAL A 114 13.85 2.14 -2.64
N THR A 115 13.01 1.59 -3.53
CA THR A 115 11.83 2.24 -4.11
C THR A 115 10.60 2.21 -3.21
N SER A 116 10.67 1.53 -2.06
CA SER A 116 9.49 1.19 -1.25
C SER A 116 8.44 0.39 -2.03
N ALA A 117 8.90 -0.52 -2.89
CA ALA A 117 8.15 -1.49 -3.67
C ALA A 117 7.10 -0.89 -4.61
N PHE A 118 7.55 -0.30 -5.73
CA PHE A 118 6.59 0.10 -6.77
C PHE A 118 5.87 -1.14 -7.30
N ALA A 119 6.63 -2.15 -7.73
CA ALA A 119 6.15 -3.48 -8.16
C ALA A 119 4.94 -3.44 -9.11
N ASN A 120 4.78 -2.34 -9.85
CA ASN A 120 3.58 -1.98 -10.58
C ASN A 120 3.92 -0.95 -11.67
N PRO A 121 3.87 -1.33 -12.96
CA PRO A 121 4.20 -0.40 -14.05
C PRO A 121 3.32 0.86 -14.08
N ALA A 122 2.07 0.78 -13.62
CA ALA A 122 1.20 1.96 -13.55
C ALA A 122 1.63 2.93 -12.43
N VAL A 123 2.08 2.41 -11.28
CA VAL A 123 2.65 3.26 -10.22
C VAL A 123 3.92 3.95 -10.71
N SER A 124 4.82 3.19 -11.36
CA SER A 124 6.05 3.75 -11.92
C SER A 124 5.78 4.83 -12.97
N PHE A 125 4.78 4.62 -13.84
CA PHE A 125 4.28 5.66 -14.75
C PHE A 125 3.77 6.91 -14.01
N GLY A 126 2.96 6.74 -12.96
CA GLY A 126 2.47 7.85 -12.15
C GLY A 126 3.61 8.69 -11.55
N TRP A 127 4.64 8.05 -11.02
CA TRP A 127 5.78 8.74 -10.40
C TRP A 127 6.62 9.58 -11.38
N MET A 128 6.48 9.42 -12.70
CA MET A 128 7.07 10.33 -13.68
C MET A 128 6.58 11.77 -13.47
N PHE A 129 5.30 11.93 -13.13
CA PHE A 129 4.69 13.24 -12.87
C PHE A 129 5.09 13.83 -11.51
N ASN A 130 5.73 13.04 -10.64
CA ASN A 130 6.37 13.49 -9.40
C ASN A 130 7.87 13.82 -9.60
N GLY A 131 8.39 13.67 -10.81
CA GLY A 131 9.77 14.05 -11.16
C GLY A 131 10.75 12.88 -11.30
N ILE A 132 10.31 11.62 -11.25
CA ILE A 132 11.19 10.50 -11.66
C ILE A 132 11.42 10.58 -13.17
N SER A 133 12.68 10.43 -13.60
CA SER A 133 13.03 10.51 -15.01
C SER A 133 12.38 9.42 -15.87
N THR A 134 12.20 9.69 -17.16
CA THR A 134 11.69 8.71 -18.12
C THR A 134 12.58 7.47 -18.21
N GLY A 135 13.91 7.65 -18.23
CA GLY A 135 14.88 6.55 -18.28
C GLY A 135 14.88 5.68 -17.03
N SER A 136 14.79 6.28 -15.85
CA SER A 136 14.66 5.53 -14.59
C SER A 136 13.34 4.74 -14.56
N THR A 137 12.24 5.37 -15.00
CA THR A 137 10.92 4.73 -15.05
C THR A 137 10.91 3.54 -15.99
N SER A 138 11.47 3.66 -17.19
CA SER A 138 11.57 2.54 -18.13
C SER A 138 12.39 1.39 -17.55
N THR A 139 13.50 1.71 -16.86
CA THR A 139 14.33 0.68 -16.20
C THR A 139 13.56 -0.08 -15.13
N ILE A 140 12.78 0.64 -14.30
CA ILE A 140 11.95 0.05 -13.25
C ILE A 140 10.83 -0.82 -13.85
N ILE A 141 10.16 -0.36 -14.91
CA ILE A 141 9.12 -1.16 -15.59
C ILE A 141 9.72 -2.45 -16.15
N ILE A 142 10.91 -2.38 -16.76
CA ILE A 142 11.62 -3.58 -17.25
C ILE A 142 11.91 -4.53 -16.08
N ALA A 143 12.41 -4.02 -14.95
CA ALA A 143 12.65 -4.83 -13.75
C ALA A 143 11.38 -5.54 -13.27
N GLN A 144 10.24 -4.84 -13.26
CA GLN A 144 8.95 -5.42 -12.87
C GLN A 144 8.48 -6.50 -13.84
N LEU A 145 8.67 -6.30 -15.15
CA LEU A 145 8.36 -7.32 -16.16
C LEU A 145 9.28 -8.55 -16.06
N VAL A 146 10.56 -8.35 -15.72
CA VAL A 146 11.47 -9.47 -15.41
C VAL A 146 10.98 -10.20 -14.16
N GLY A 147 10.58 -9.49 -13.10
CA GLY A 147 10.00 -10.08 -11.90
C GLY A 147 8.74 -10.89 -12.18
N LEU A 148 7.86 -10.42 -13.07
CA LEU A 148 6.70 -11.15 -13.56
C LEU A 148 7.10 -12.48 -14.22
N VAL A 149 8.09 -12.47 -15.13
CA VAL A 149 8.59 -13.69 -15.78
C VAL A 149 9.17 -14.66 -14.75
N VAL A 150 9.99 -14.17 -13.82
CA VAL A 150 10.56 -14.97 -12.72
C VAL A 150 9.46 -15.64 -11.90
N ALA A 151 8.40 -14.90 -11.52
CA ALA A 151 7.27 -15.47 -10.79
C ALA A 151 6.55 -16.58 -11.56
N ILE A 152 6.33 -16.39 -12.87
CA ILE A 152 5.71 -17.40 -13.72
C ILE A 152 6.56 -18.67 -13.75
N LEU A 153 7.87 -18.55 -13.90
CA LEU A 153 8.80 -19.70 -13.88
C LEU A 153 8.76 -20.43 -12.53
N ILE A 154 8.78 -19.70 -11.41
CA ILE A 154 8.66 -20.29 -10.07
C ILE A 154 7.33 -21.05 -9.94
N LEU A 155 6.21 -20.43 -10.35
CA LEU A 155 4.89 -21.06 -10.27
C LEU A 155 4.77 -22.33 -11.12
N MET A 156 5.47 -22.40 -12.26
CA MET A 156 5.53 -23.60 -13.08
C MET A 156 6.25 -24.75 -12.35
N VAL A 157 7.34 -24.43 -11.65
CA VAL A 157 8.12 -25.42 -10.88
C VAL A 157 7.38 -25.89 -9.63
N THR A 158 6.72 -25.00 -8.91
CA THR A 158 6.01 -25.33 -7.66
C THR A 158 4.66 -26.06 -7.87
N GLY A 159 4.41 -26.60 -9.08
CA GLY A 159 3.21 -27.38 -9.38
C GLY A 159 1.93 -26.56 -9.47
N ALA A 160 2.03 -25.23 -9.49
CA ALA A 160 0.92 -24.30 -9.60
C ALA A 160 0.53 -24.15 -11.09
N SER A 161 0.22 -25.30 -11.72
CA SER A 161 0.20 -25.48 -13.17
C SER A 161 -0.73 -24.48 -13.89
N THR A 162 -0.22 -23.94 -14.99
CA THR A 162 -0.91 -23.15 -16.00
C THR A 162 -1.79 -24.03 -16.92
N ALA A 163 -2.36 -25.12 -16.39
CA ALA A 163 -3.18 -26.03 -17.16
C ALA A 163 -4.65 -25.58 -17.28
N LYS A 164 -5.02 -25.39 -18.56
CA LYS A 164 -6.34 -25.24 -19.20
C LYS A 164 -7.52 -25.81 -18.40
N LYS A 165 -8.51 -24.95 -18.08
CA LYS A 165 -9.90 -25.39 -17.84
C LYS A 165 -10.86 -24.59 -18.71
N SER A 166 -11.77 -25.34 -19.32
CA SER A 166 -12.78 -25.00 -20.32
C SER A 166 -13.60 -23.75 -20.00
N ALA A 167 -14.13 -23.16 -21.08
CA ALA A 167 -15.01 -21.99 -21.05
C ALA A 167 -16.06 -22.05 -19.93
N PRO A 168 -16.30 -20.95 -19.20
CA PRO A 168 -17.33 -20.94 -18.17
C PRO A 168 -18.71 -21.02 -18.83
N ALA A 169 -19.49 -22.04 -18.43
CA ALA A 169 -20.93 -22.00 -18.61
C ALA A 169 -21.46 -20.69 -17.99
N LYS A 170 -22.32 -19.97 -18.72
CA LYS A 170 -23.04 -18.78 -18.22
C LYS A 170 -23.68 -19.12 -16.87
N LYS A 171 -23.06 -18.69 -15.77
CA LYS A 171 -23.72 -18.58 -14.47
C LYS A 171 -24.09 -17.12 -14.30
N ALA A 172 -25.39 -16.88 -14.13
CA ALA A 172 -25.94 -15.57 -13.80
C ALA A 172 -25.19 -14.99 -12.59
N ALA A 173 -24.92 -13.68 -12.63
CA ALA A 173 -24.23 -12.97 -11.57
C ALA A 173 -24.97 -13.20 -10.24
N PRO A 174 -24.26 -13.53 -9.14
CA PRO A 174 -24.89 -13.56 -7.82
C PRO A 174 -25.44 -12.17 -7.50
N SER A 175 -26.72 -12.09 -7.11
CA SER A 175 -27.31 -10.85 -6.65
C SER A 175 -26.54 -10.34 -5.44
N PHE A 176 -26.06 -9.09 -5.52
CA PHE A 176 -25.47 -8.41 -4.39
C PHE A 176 -26.51 -8.28 -3.28
N VAL A 177 -26.28 -8.98 -2.15
CA VAL A 177 -26.98 -8.69 -0.90
C VAL A 177 -26.05 -7.78 -0.10
N PRO A 178 -26.40 -6.51 0.14
CA PRO A 178 -25.62 -5.65 1.02
C PRO A 178 -25.48 -6.30 2.39
N ALA A 179 -24.29 -6.26 2.98
CA ALA A 179 -24.11 -6.65 4.37
C ALA A 179 -25.04 -5.81 5.25
N PRO A 180 -25.68 -6.39 6.29
CA PRO A 180 -26.53 -5.63 7.19
C PRO A 180 -25.69 -4.50 7.80
N ILE A 181 -26.17 -3.28 7.61
CA ILE A 181 -25.64 -2.07 8.23
C ILE A 181 -25.59 -2.37 9.72
N VAL A 182 -24.41 -2.29 10.32
CA VAL A 182 -24.25 -2.45 11.77
C VAL A 182 -25.21 -1.46 12.42
N SER A 183 -26.22 -2.00 13.11
CA SER A 183 -27.22 -1.23 13.82
C SER A 183 -26.55 -0.21 14.73
N ALA A 184 -27.02 1.03 14.67
CA ALA A 184 -26.60 2.12 15.54
C ALA A 184 -26.48 1.67 17.01
N PRO A 185 -25.53 2.22 17.78
CA PRO A 185 -25.34 1.80 19.17
C PRO A 185 -26.63 2.05 19.97
N ALA A 186 -27.13 1.00 20.60
CA ALA A 186 -28.33 1.03 21.41
C ALA A 186 -28.18 2.04 22.56
N ALA A 187 -29.20 2.87 22.74
CA ALA A 187 -29.32 3.78 23.86
C ALA A 187 -29.17 3.03 25.19
N ALA A 188 -28.30 3.55 26.07
CA ALA A 188 -28.10 3.00 27.40
C ALA A 188 -29.39 3.11 28.23
N ALA A 189 -30.09 1.99 28.40
CA ALA A 189 -31.21 1.88 29.31
C ALA A 189 -30.69 1.89 30.76
N SER A 190 -31.00 2.96 31.48
CA SER A 190 -30.80 3.08 32.93
C SER A 190 -31.55 1.98 33.67
N LYS A 191 -30.83 1.12 34.41
CA LYS A 191 -31.46 0.22 35.39
C LYS A 191 -31.46 0.89 36.76
N THR A 192 -32.67 1.23 37.19
CA THR A 192 -33.03 1.62 38.55
C THR A 192 -32.67 0.49 39.51
N VAL A 193 -31.79 0.75 40.48
CA VAL A 193 -31.51 -0.18 41.59
C VAL A 193 -32.31 0.28 42.81
N ALA A 194 -33.10 -0.65 43.34
CA ALA A 194 -33.93 -0.48 44.52
C ALA A 194 -33.09 -0.32 45.81
N LYS A 195 -33.64 0.47 46.71
CA LYS A 195 -33.12 0.88 48.03
C LYS A 195 -33.13 -0.26 49.06
N PRO A 196 -32.09 -0.40 49.90
CA PRO A 196 -32.24 -0.94 51.25
C PRO A 196 -32.19 0.15 52.34
N ALA A 197 -32.80 -0.18 53.47
CA ALA A 197 -33.14 0.69 54.60
C ALA A 197 -31.94 1.14 55.47
N ALA A 198 -32.22 2.15 56.31
CA ALA A 198 -31.28 2.96 57.07
C ALA A 198 -30.73 2.33 58.37
N LYS A 199 -29.51 2.75 58.75
CA LYS A 199 -29.07 2.93 60.16
C LYS A 199 -28.12 4.15 60.26
N LYS A 200 -28.32 4.96 61.30
CA LYS A 200 -27.74 6.30 61.61
C LYS A 200 -26.36 6.17 62.35
N PRO A 201 -25.67 7.26 62.79
CA PRO A 201 -24.36 7.68 62.25
C PRO A 201 -23.21 7.67 63.29
N ALA A 202 -21.97 7.83 62.85
CA ALA A 202 -20.85 8.23 63.71
C ALA A 202 -19.87 9.16 62.98
N ALA A 203 -19.15 9.97 63.74
CA ALA A 203 -18.78 11.34 63.43
C ALA A 203 -17.39 11.56 62.80
N LYS A 204 -17.33 12.65 62.00
CA LYS A 204 -16.24 13.62 61.72
C LYS A 204 -14.76 13.24 61.99
N LYS A 205 -13.91 13.44 60.97
CA LYS A 205 -12.73 14.35 61.06
C LYS A 205 -12.30 14.87 59.67
N PRO A 206 -12.00 16.17 59.49
CA PRO A 206 -11.61 16.73 58.20
C PRO A 206 -10.10 16.63 57.97
N VAL A 207 -9.67 16.38 56.73
CA VAL A 207 -8.28 16.62 56.30
C VAL A 207 -8.28 17.68 55.21
N ALA A 208 -7.44 18.69 55.46
CA ALA A 208 -7.35 19.95 54.77
C ALA A 208 -6.73 19.84 53.37
N LYS A 209 -7.17 20.77 52.50
CA LYS A 209 -6.57 21.12 51.21
C LYS A 209 -5.13 21.61 51.40
N LYS A 210 -4.24 21.23 50.47
CA LYS A 210 -3.03 22.03 50.18
C LYS A 210 -2.86 22.19 48.67
N ALA A 211 -2.56 23.43 48.29
CA ALA A 211 -2.59 24.03 46.96
C ALA A 211 -1.30 23.75 46.15
N PRO A 212 -1.22 24.12 44.85
CA PRO A 212 -0.19 23.67 43.91
C PRO A 212 1.11 24.47 44.01
N ALA A 213 2.24 23.79 43.77
CA ALA A 213 3.58 24.38 43.77
C ALA A 213 3.98 24.90 42.37
N LYS A 214 4.72 26.01 42.41
CA LYS A 214 5.09 26.92 41.33
C LYS A 214 6.41 26.51 40.64
N ALA A 215 6.58 26.97 39.41
CA ALA A 215 7.72 26.76 38.52
C ALA A 215 9.09 27.15 39.09
N THR A 216 10.13 26.41 38.69
CA THR A 216 11.53 26.82 38.75
C THR A 216 12.23 26.53 37.42
N THR A 217 12.97 27.55 36.97
CA THR A 217 13.77 27.67 35.75
C THR A 217 15.05 26.84 35.81
N ALA A 218 15.35 26.07 34.75
CA ALA A 218 16.67 25.44 34.55
C ALA A 218 17.34 25.98 33.27
N LYS A 219 18.62 26.35 33.41
CA LYS A 219 19.50 27.01 32.44
C LYS A 219 19.88 26.11 31.26
N LYS A 220 19.96 26.74 30.08
CA LYS A 220 20.52 26.28 28.79
C LYS A 220 22.04 26.04 28.88
N PRO A 221 22.58 24.92 28.37
CA PRO A 221 24.02 24.78 28.15
C PRO A 221 24.48 25.56 26.91
N ALA A 222 25.60 26.26 27.06
CA ALA A 222 26.22 27.10 26.04
C ALA A 222 26.83 26.29 24.88
N ALA A 223 26.74 26.87 23.68
CA ALA A 223 27.31 26.37 22.44
C ALA A 223 28.85 26.35 22.48
N LYS A 224 29.46 25.23 22.07
CA LYS A 224 30.89 25.18 21.71
C LYS A 224 31.10 25.86 20.35
N LYS A 225 31.97 26.86 20.36
CA LYS A 225 32.37 27.72 19.25
C LYS A 225 33.21 26.92 18.24
N ALA A 226 32.87 26.99 16.95
CA ALA A 226 33.68 26.48 15.86
C ALA A 226 34.98 27.30 15.70
N PRO A 227 36.13 26.69 15.36
CA PRO A 227 37.33 27.43 15.01
C PRO A 227 37.23 28.03 13.59
N ALA A 228 37.68 29.28 13.47
CA ALA A 228 37.61 30.11 12.28
C ALA A 228 38.51 29.63 11.13
N LYS A 229 38.02 29.80 9.90
CA LYS A 229 38.78 29.72 8.64
C LYS A 229 39.91 30.77 8.65
N LYS A 230 41.15 30.35 8.39
CA LYS A 230 42.20 31.23 7.86
C LYS A 230 42.12 31.26 6.33
N ALA A 231 42.13 32.46 5.77
CA ALA A 231 42.28 32.73 4.34
C ALA A 231 43.73 32.43 3.86
N PRO A 232 43.95 32.21 2.55
CA PRO A 232 45.23 31.73 2.02
C PRO A 232 46.28 32.84 1.91
N ALA A 233 47.53 32.51 2.22
CA ALA A 233 48.68 33.34 1.91
C ALA A 233 49.12 33.10 0.46
N LYS A 234 49.23 34.19 -0.31
CA LYS A 234 50.00 34.25 -1.55
C LYS A 234 51.50 34.21 -1.23
N LYS A 235 52.24 33.32 -1.86
CA LYS A 235 53.55 33.56 -2.51
C LYS A 235 53.92 32.32 -3.31
#